data_AF-A0A0B7FR06-F1
#
_entry.id   AF-A0A0B7FR06-F1
#
_cell.length_a   1.000
_cell.length_b   1.000
_cell.length_c   1.000
_cell.angle_alpha   90.00
_cell.angle_beta   90.00
_cell.angle_gamma   90.00
#
_symmetry.space_group_name_H-M   'P 1'
#
loop_
_entity.id
_entity.type
_entity.pdbx_description
1 polymer ?
#
loop_
_entity_poly.entity_id
_entity_poly.type
_entity_poly.pdbx_seq_one_letter_code
_entity_poly.pdbx_strand_id
1 'polypeptide(L)'
;MAKPDTSHITGSRALALHLVPLPFRRHEFDFVVCDAHHLRLHPDNEIRTWNWTRLLISQILLALRAVQPGGTIFLKLSCVERALTARILIAFTRIAGYTHSVKSKLLHRKRGSFYLLAKGIRTHTLSYRRLVAGLEKLWHVMTFGGPGGFGRDMTWDEQDLITPWDEVMKPAGLDHIARLGRPMWKIQYDGLLKFLKEKGVVYDDSD
;
A
#
# COMPACT_ATOMS: atom_id res chain seq x y z
N MET A 1 36.82 -2.73 -25.35
CA MET A 1 36.71 -3.51 -24.10
C MET A 1 35.96 -4.78 -24.45
N ALA A 2 36.60 -5.95 -24.39
CA ALA A 2 36.00 -7.21 -24.83
C ALA A 2 34.83 -7.60 -23.90
N LYS A 3 33.73 -8.09 -24.48
CA LYS A 3 32.60 -8.63 -23.69
C LYS A 3 33.09 -9.88 -22.94
N PRO A 4 32.77 -10.02 -21.64
CA PRO A 4 33.14 -11.21 -20.89
C PRO A 4 32.46 -12.45 -21.47
N ASP A 5 33.20 -13.54 -21.54
CA ASP A 5 32.69 -14.84 -21.98
C ASP A 5 31.76 -15.42 -20.91
N THR A 6 30.47 -15.54 -21.26
CA THR A 6 29.39 -16.03 -20.39
C THR A 6 28.97 -17.46 -20.73
N SER A 7 29.70 -18.15 -21.61
CA SER A 7 29.35 -19.50 -22.10
C SER A 7 29.31 -20.57 -21.01
N HIS A 8 29.96 -20.35 -19.87
CA HIS A 8 30.02 -21.28 -18.75
C HIS A 8 28.95 -21.08 -17.67
N ILE A 9 28.07 -20.07 -17.80
CA ILE A 9 27.04 -19.79 -16.78
C ILE A 9 25.74 -20.50 -17.17
N THR A 10 25.57 -21.75 -16.74
CA THR A 10 24.32 -22.50 -16.86
C THR A 10 23.51 -22.48 -15.56
N GLY A 11 22.19 -22.36 -15.67
CA GLY A 11 21.26 -22.29 -14.52
C GLY A 11 21.19 -20.91 -13.85
N SER A 12 20.33 -20.79 -12.82
CA SER A 12 19.75 -19.59 -12.16
C SER A 12 20.59 -18.30 -12.05
N ARG A 13 21.93 -18.37 -12.15
CA ARG A 13 22.82 -17.20 -12.22
C ARG A 13 22.75 -16.45 -13.55
N ALA A 14 22.49 -17.11 -14.68
CA ALA A 14 22.29 -16.43 -15.96
C ALA A 14 20.98 -15.61 -15.97
N LEU A 15 19.94 -16.09 -15.30
CA LEU A 15 18.70 -15.35 -15.05
C LEU A 15 18.94 -14.17 -14.10
N ALA A 16 19.77 -14.32 -13.06
CA ALA A 16 20.10 -13.25 -12.12
C ALA A 16 20.84 -12.06 -12.80
N LEU A 17 21.55 -12.28 -13.91
CA LEU A 17 22.19 -11.23 -14.69
C LEU A 17 21.23 -10.50 -15.66
N HIS A 18 20.10 -11.13 -16.01
CA HIS A 18 19.03 -10.53 -16.83
C HIS A 18 17.87 -9.95 -16.02
N LEU A 19 17.78 -10.29 -14.74
CA LEU A 19 16.89 -9.65 -13.78
C LEU A 19 17.50 -8.30 -13.39
N VAL A 20 17.34 -7.30 -14.24
CA VAL A 20 17.46 -5.91 -13.79
C VAL A 20 16.46 -5.78 -12.63
N PRO A 21 16.90 -5.45 -11.40
CA PRO A 21 16.11 -5.67 -10.19
C PRO A 21 14.76 -4.94 -10.23
N LEU A 22 14.65 -3.89 -11.05
CA LEU A 22 13.41 -3.19 -11.42
C LEU A 22 13.52 -2.73 -12.88
N PRO A 23 12.44 -2.70 -13.68
CA PRO A 23 12.47 -2.25 -15.07
C PRO A 23 12.61 -0.71 -15.22
N PHE A 24 13.01 -0.03 -14.16
CA PHE A 24 13.17 1.41 -14.07
C PHE A 24 14.33 1.77 -13.13
N ARG A 25 14.90 2.96 -13.31
CA ARG A 25 15.90 3.50 -12.40
C ARG A 25 15.23 3.94 -11.10
N ARG A 26 15.95 3.83 -9.99
CA ARG A 26 15.44 4.36 -8.71
C ARG A 26 15.22 5.86 -8.84
N HIS A 27 14.12 6.34 -8.28
CA HIS A 27 13.79 7.76 -8.20
C HIS A 27 13.64 8.46 -9.56
N GLU A 28 13.06 7.76 -10.53
CA GLU A 28 12.91 8.20 -11.92
C GLU A 28 11.63 9.03 -12.16
N PHE A 29 10.54 8.76 -11.45
CA PHE A 29 9.22 9.29 -11.79
C PHE A 29 8.75 10.40 -10.86
N ASP A 30 8.18 11.46 -11.42
CA ASP A 30 7.56 12.56 -10.69
C ASP A 30 6.19 12.20 -10.09
N PHE A 31 5.50 11.24 -10.68
CA PHE A 31 4.18 10.78 -10.29
C PHE A 31 4.07 9.26 -10.44
N VAL A 32 3.72 8.56 -9.35
CA VAL A 32 3.57 7.09 -9.34
C VAL A 32 2.17 6.71 -8.91
N VAL A 33 1.52 5.84 -9.69
CA VAL A 33 0.17 5.30 -9.39
C VAL A 33 0.28 3.85 -8.95
N CYS A 34 -0.37 3.52 -7.83
CA CYS A 34 -0.51 2.14 -7.34
C CYS A 34 -1.97 1.76 -7.29
N ASP A 35 -2.44 1.02 -8.29
CA ASP A 35 -3.80 0.51 -8.38
C ASP A 35 -3.86 -0.97 -8.76
N ALA A 36 -2.81 -1.76 -8.49
CA ALA A 36 -2.89 -3.17 -8.83
C ALA A 36 -3.89 -3.87 -7.89
N HIS A 37 -4.82 -4.62 -8.49
CA HIS A 37 -5.83 -5.39 -7.76
C HIS A 37 -5.43 -6.83 -7.68
N HIS A 38 -5.73 -7.41 -6.54
CA HIS A 38 -5.81 -8.84 -6.44
C HIS A 38 -7.08 -9.34 -7.16
N LEU A 39 -6.96 -10.36 -7.99
CA LEU A 39 -8.11 -11.10 -8.50
C LEU A 39 -8.70 -11.94 -7.36
N ARG A 40 -9.96 -11.70 -7.01
CA ARG A 40 -10.61 -12.34 -5.84
C ARG A 40 -10.64 -13.87 -5.95
N LEU A 41 -10.80 -14.38 -7.17
CA LEU A 41 -10.94 -15.80 -7.48
C LEU A 41 -9.63 -16.46 -7.93
N HIS A 42 -8.47 -15.85 -7.63
CA HIS A 42 -7.19 -16.48 -7.94
C HIS A 42 -6.97 -17.69 -7.02
N PRO A 43 -6.70 -18.90 -7.53
CA PRO A 43 -6.53 -20.11 -6.70
C PRO A 43 -5.46 -19.97 -5.61
N ASP A 44 -4.35 -19.27 -5.90
CA ASP A 44 -3.32 -18.97 -4.89
C ASP A 44 -3.82 -18.25 -3.63
N ASN A 45 -5.02 -17.66 -3.62
CA ASN A 45 -5.57 -17.02 -2.43
C ASN A 45 -5.99 -18.01 -1.35
N GLU A 46 -6.40 -19.20 -1.74
CA GLU A 46 -6.75 -20.26 -0.80
C GLU A 46 -5.50 -20.79 -0.11
N ILE A 47 -4.37 -20.81 -0.84
CA ILE A 47 -3.07 -21.29 -0.37
C ILE A 47 -2.32 -20.19 0.40
N ARG A 48 -2.38 -18.95 -0.09
CA ARG A 48 -1.70 -17.78 0.46
C ARG A 48 -2.71 -16.66 0.70
N THR A 49 -3.46 -16.80 1.78
CA THR A 49 -4.50 -15.84 2.21
C THR A 49 -3.97 -14.41 2.41
N TRP A 50 -2.66 -14.25 2.62
CA TRP A 50 -1.98 -12.97 2.78
C TRP A 50 -1.52 -12.32 1.46
N ASN A 51 -1.78 -12.93 0.30
CA ASN A 51 -1.36 -12.39 -1.00
C ASN A 51 -1.86 -10.96 -1.23
N TRP A 52 -3.06 -10.63 -0.76
CA TRP A 52 -3.59 -9.26 -0.82
C TRP A 52 -2.66 -8.27 -0.12
N THR A 53 -2.24 -8.61 1.09
CA THR A 53 -1.34 -7.78 1.90
C THR A 53 0.05 -7.72 1.26
N ARG A 54 0.57 -8.85 0.77
CA ARG A 54 1.86 -8.91 0.07
C ARG A 54 1.88 -8.02 -1.17
N LEU A 55 0.79 -8.05 -1.94
CA LEU A 55 0.62 -7.19 -3.11
C LEU A 55 0.62 -5.71 -2.73
N LEU A 56 -0.11 -5.32 -1.67
CA LEU A 56 -0.11 -3.94 -1.16
C LEU A 56 1.29 -3.49 -0.75
N ILE A 57 2.00 -4.28 0.04
CA ILE A 57 3.38 -3.97 0.47
C ILE A 57 4.32 -3.88 -0.73
N SER A 58 4.20 -4.79 -1.69
CA SER A 58 5.01 -4.77 -2.92
C SER A 58 4.81 -3.48 -3.70
N GLN A 59 3.55 -3.06 -3.91
CA GLN A 59 3.26 -1.83 -4.64
C GLN A 59 3.77 -0.58 -3.93
N ILE A 60 3.63 -0.51 -2.60
CA ILE A 60 4.15 0.62 -1.82
C ILE A 60 5.69 0.66 -1.94
N LEU A 61 6.36 -0.47 -1.79
CA LEU A 61 7.80 -0.56 -1.91
C LEU A 61 8.29 -0.15 -3.31
N LEU A 62 7.63 -0.64 -4.36
CA LEU A 62 7.91 -0.25 -5.74
C LEU A 62 7.72 1.25 -5.94
N ALA A 63 6.64 1.83 -5.42
CA ALA A 63 6.39 3.26 -5.57
C ALA A 63 7.41 4.13 -4.86
N LEU A 64 7.84 3.75 -3.66
CA LEU A 64 8.90 4.44 -2.96
C LEU A 64 10.21 4.34 -3.75
N ARG A 65 10.54 3.17 -4.31
CA ARG A 65 11.74 3.01 -5.16
C ARG A 65 11.64 3.79 -6.48
N ALA A 66 10.45 3.98 -7.03
CA ALA A 66 10.20 4.64 -8.29
C ALA A 66 10.14 6.17 -8.18
N VAL A 67 9.52 6.71 -7.12
CA VAL A 67 9.25 8.15 -7.00
C VAL A 67 10.52 8.96 -6.77
N GLN A 68 10.67 10.05 -7.50
CA GLN A 68 11.78 10.98 -7.32
C GLN A 68 11.63 11.83 -6.03
N PRO A 69 12.72 12.47 -5.53
CA PRO A 69 12.61 13.43 -4.44
C PRO A 69 11.61 14.55 -4.79
N GLY A 70 10.67 14.83 -3.89
CA GLY A 70 9.62 15.82 -4.13
C GLY A 70 8.45 15.33 -4.99
N GLY A 71 8.52 14.12 -5.55
CA GLY A 71 7.47 13.53 -6.37
C GLY A 71 6.19 13.19 -5.60
N THR A 72 5.24 12.59 -6.30
CA THR A 72 3.90 12.27 -5.81
C THR A 72 3.60 10.77 -5.95
N ILE A 73 2.95 10.20 -4.94
CA ILE A 73 2.40 8.84 -4.97
C ILE A 73 0.88 8.92 -4.86
N PHE A 74 0.19 8.20 -5.75
CA PHE A 74 -1.26 8.01 -5.72
C PHE A 74 -1.58 6.52 -5.47
N LEU A 75 -1.86 6.18 -4.22
CA LEU A 75 -1.91 4.81 -3.73
C LEU A 75 -3.34 4.40 -3.37
N LYS A 76 -3.84 3.32 -3.98
CA LYS A 76 -5.12 2.73 -3.57
C LYS A 76 -5.01 2.01 -2.23
N LEU A 77 -5.95 2.30 -1.36
CA LEU A 77 -6.14 1.66 -0.06
C LEU A 77 -7.60 1.25 0.12
N SER A 78 -7.85 0.48 1.18
CA SER A 78 -9.19 0.02 1.55
C SER A 78 -9.41 0.23 3.03
N CYS A 79 -10.56 0.83 3.40
CA CYS A 79 -11.02 1.03 4.78
C CYS A 79 -9.98 1.76 5.65
N VAL A 80 -10.23 3.05 5.88
CA VAL A 80 -9.30 3.92 6.63
C VAL A 80 -9.10 3.44 8.07
N GLU A 81 -10.12 2.79 8.64
CA GLU A 81 -10.19 2.24 9.99
C GLU A 81 -9.42 0.92 10.19
N ARG A 82 -8.99 0.26 9.10
CA ARG A 82 -8.19 -0.97 9.23
C ARG A 82 -6.83 -0.63 9.81
N ALA A 83 -6.37 -1.42 10.79
CA ALA A 83 -5.10 -1.20 11.48
C ALA A 83 -3.91 -1.02 10.51
N LEU A 84 -3.75 -1.92 9.53
CA LEU A 84 -2.69 -1.80 8.53
C LEU A 84 -2.83 -0.53 7.68
N THR A 85 -4.04 -0.17 7.26
CA THR A 85 -4.29 1.06 6.50
C THR A 85 -3.91 2.28 7.34
N ALA A 86 -4.33 2.34 8.60
CA ALA A 86 -3.98 3.39 9.54
C ALA A 86 -2.45 3.55 9.68
N ARG A 87 -1.72 2.45 9.86
CA ARG A 87 -0.24 2.47 9.90
C ARG A 87 0.37 3.06 8.64
N ILE A 88 -0.10 2.63 7.46
CA ILE A 88 0.36 3.15 6.17
C ILE A 88 0.08 4.65 6.08
N LEU A 89 -1.14 5.09 6.41
CA LEU A 89 -1.51 6.51 6.35
C LEU A 89 -0.57 7.35 7.22
N ILE A 90 -0.35 6.95 8.47
CA ILE A 90 0.55 7.67 9.39
C ILE A 90 1.99 7.65 8.87
N ALA A 91 2.51 6.51 8.38
CA ALA A 91 3.83 6.45 7.76
C ALA A 91 4.00 7.48 6.63
N PHE A 92 3.00 7.62 5.75
CA PHE A 92 3.04 8.60 4.67
C PHE A 92 3.07 10.05 5.14
N THR A 93 2.49 10.37 6.31
CA THR A 93 2.57 11.72 6.89
C THR A 93 4.01 12.12 7.23
N ARG A 94 4.83 11.14 7.63
CA ARG A 94 6.23 11.37 8.02
C ARG A 94 7.14 11.58 6.83
N ILE A 95 6.76 11.05 5.67
CA ILE A 95 7.59 11.07 4.46
C ILE A 95 7.08 12.02 3.36
N ALA A 96 5.82 12.45 3.40
CA ALA A 96 5.24 13.38 2.43
C ALA A 96 5.11 14.79 3.02
N GLY A 97 5.16 15.82 2.15
CA GLY A 97 4.84 17.19 2.52
C GLY A 97 3.34 17.42 2.69
N TYR A 98 2.53 16.66 1.96
CA TYR A 98 1.07 16.77 1.98
C TYR A 98 0.43 15.41 1.72
N THR A 99 -0.63 15.10 2.45
CA THR A 99 -1.45 13.89 2.27
C THR A 99 -2.94 14.24 2.17
N HIS A 100 -3.64 13.60 1.23
CA HIS A 100 -5.08 13.79 1.04
C HIS A 100 -5.75 12.49 0.59
N SER A 101 -7.00 12.27 1.00
CA SER A 101 -7.79 11.13 0.57
C SER A 101 -8.67 11.48 -0.63
N VAL A 102 -8.73 10.59 -1.61
CA VAL A 102 -9.52 10.76 -2.83
C VAL A 102 -10.43 9.56 -3.00
N LYS A 103 -11.73 9.81 -3.15
CA LYS A 103 -12.75 8.79 -3.45
C LYS A 103 -13.68 9.32 -4.51
N SER A 104 -13.92 8.48 -5.51
CA SER A 104 -14.84 8.83 -6.58
C SER A 104 -16.26 8.94 -6.04
N LYS A 105 -16.93 10.05 -6.40
CA LYS A 105 -18.37 10.25 -6.15
C LYS A 105 -19.25 9.46 -7.12
N LEU A 106 -18.66 8.89 -8.17
CA LEU A 106 -19.37 8.20 -9.25
C LEU A 106 -19.10 6.69 -9.20
N LEU A 107 -17.83 6.31 -9.18
CA LEU A 107 -17.40 4.92 -9.28
C LEU A 107 -17.17 4.32 -7.90
N HIS A 108 -17.68 3.10 -7.69
CA HIS A 108 -17.47 2.32 -6.47
C HIS A 108 -17.78 3.08 -5.17
N ARG A 109 -18.71 4.05 -5.23
CA ARG A 109 -19.06 4.95 -4.11
C ARG A 109 -19.32 4.20 -2.80
N LYS A 110 -20.04 3.08 -2.87
CA LYS A 110 -20.38 2.21 -1.73
C LYS A 110 -19.24 1.31 -1.21
N ARG A 111 -18.17 1.09 -1.98
CA ARG A 111 -17.05 0.20 -1.58
C ARG A 111 -16.11 0.93 -0.63
N GLY A 112 -15.43 0.23 0.27
CA GLY A 112 -14.46 0.81 1.20
C GLY A 112 -13.13 1.28 0.57
N SER A 113 -12.95 1.12 -0.75
CA SER A 113 -11.73 1.56 -1.44
C SER A 113 -11.68 3.08 -1.61
N PHE A 114 -10.48 3.63 -1.48
CA PHE A 114 -10.14 5.04 -1.72
C PHE A 114 -8.67 5.14 -2.17
N TYR A 115 -8.21 6.33 -2.51
CA TYR A 115 -6.82 6.60 -2.82
C TYR A 115 -6.22 7.58 -1.81
N LEU A 116 -4.97 7.35 -1.44
CA LEU A 116 -4.11 8.32 -0.78
C LEU A 116 -3.31 9.06 -1.86
N LEU A 117 -3.44 10.38 -1.89
CA LEU A 117 -2.58 11.29 -2.63
C LEU A 117 -1.51 11.83 -1.67
N ALA A 118 -0.25 11.42 -1.86
CA ALA A 118 0.89 11.85 -1.06
C ALA A 118 1.86 12.65 -1.95
N LYS A 119 2.01 13.95 -1.69
CA LYS A 119 2.85 14.86 -2.48
C LYS A 119 4.11 15.28 -1.73
N GLY A 120 5.18 15.55 -2.46
CA GLY A 120 6.42 16.05 -1.88
C GLY A 120 7.13 14.96 -1.07
N ILE A 121 7.35 13.79 -1.66
CA ILE A 121 8.01 12.67 -0.97
C ILE A 121 9.47 13.03 -0.65
N ARG A 122 9.84 13.02 0.63
CA ARG A 122 11.17 13.36 1.15
C ARG A 122 12.06 12.13 1.26
N THR A 123 12.57 11.66 0.12
CA THR A 123 13.38 10.43 -0.01
C THR A 123 14.69 10.44 0.79
N HIS A 124 15.22 11.62 1.14
CA HIS A 124 16.48 11.76 1.90
C HIS A 124 16.32 11.60 3.43
N THR A 125 15.09 11.54 3.94
CA THR A 125 14.83 11.54 5.38
C THR A 125 15.09 10.18 6.04
N LEU A 126 15.38 10.18 7.34
CA LEU A 126 15.50 8.95 8.13
C LEU A 126 14.18 8.17 8.15
N SER A 127 13.05 8.86 8.29
CA SER A 127 11.71 8.25 8.27
C SER A 127 11.44 7.49 6.97
N TYR A 128 11.85 8.06 5.84
CA TYR A 128 11.74 7.40 4.54
C TYR A 128 12.59 6.12 4.48
N ARG A 129 13.86 6.20 4.87
CA ARG A 129 14.77 5.03 4.88
C ARG A 129 14.27 3.92 5.80
N ARG A 130 13.76 4.27 6.99
CA ARG A 130 13.17 3.31 7.94
C ARG A 130 11.94 2.63 7.36
N LEU A 131 11.03 3.39 6.75
CA LEU A 131 9.83 2.83 6.12
C LEU A 131 10.20 1.87 4.98
N VAL A 132 11.14 2.25 4.10
CA VAL A 132 11.59 1.37 3.01
C VAL A 132 12.20 0.08 3.55
N ALA A 133 13.10 0.16 4.54
CA ALA A 133 13.72 -1.03 5.13
C ALA A 133 12.70 -1.93 5.84
N GLY A 134 11.73 -1.35 6.55
CA GLY A 134 10.63 -2.08 7.18
C GLY A 134 9.77 -2.82 6.16
N LEU A 135 9.39 -2.14 5.07
CA LEU A 135 8.64 -2.74 3.96
C LEU A 135 9.42 -3.84 3.24
N GLU A 136 10.74 -3.70 3.07
CA GLU A 136 11.60 -4.74 2.50
C GLU A 136 11.63 -5.99 3.37
N LYS A 137 11.78 -5.83 4.69
CA LYS A 137 11.73 -6.94 5.65
C LYS A 137 10.38 -7.64 5.62
N LEU A 138 9.28 -6.87 5.63
CA LEU A 138 7.93 -7.41 5.54
C LEU A 138 7.72 -8.16 4.22
N TRP A 139 8.10 -7.55 3.10
CA TRP A 139 7.99 -8.18 1.78
C TRP A 139 8.77 -9.50 1.72
N HIS A 140 9.98 -9.53 2.28
CA HIS A 140 10.79 -10.75 2.37
C HIS A 140 10.08 -11.84 3.19
N VAL A 141 9.59 -11.51 4.39
CA VAL A 141 8.82 -12.45 5.23
C VAL A 141 7.61 -13.00 4.49
N MET A 142 6.88 -12.14 3.78
CA MET A 142 5.67 -12.54 3.06
C MET A 142 5.93 -13.36 1.81
N THR A 143 7.14 -13.30 1.26
CA THR A 143 7.52 -13.99 0.02
C THR A 143 8.30 -15.28 0.30
N PHE A 144 9.21 -15.25 1.26
CA PHE A 144 10.19 -16.31 1.50
C PHE A 144 10.20 -16.83 2.95
N GLY A 145 9.44 -16.23 3.86
CA GLY A 145 9.32 -16.71 5.23
C GLY A 145 8.42 -17.95 5.35
N GLY A 146 8.06 -18.29 6.59
CA GLY A 146 7.12 -19.36 6.88
C GLY A 146 7.65 -20.77 6.62
N PRO A 147 6.84 -21.81 6.90
CA PRO A 147 7.23 -23.20 6.67
C PRO A 147 7.62 -23.45 5.21
N GLY A 148 8.78 -24.08 4.99
CA GLY A 148 9.26 -24.41 3.65
C GLY A 148 9.62 -23.22 2.75
N GLY A 149 9.66 -21.99 3.29
CA GLY A 149 10.02 -20.79 2.53
C GLY A 149 8.93 -20.29 1.56
N PHE A 150 7.67 -20.68 1.78
CA PHE A 150 6.55 -20.34 0.89
C PHE A 150 5.93 -18.94 1.14
N GLY A 151 6.46 -18.19 2.09
CA GLY A 151 5.89 -16.97 2.63
C GLY A 151 4.94 -17.25 3.79
N ARG A 152 4.66 -16.22 4.59
CA ARG A 152 3.58 -16.20 5.58
C ARG A 152 3.02 -14.79 5.73
N ASP A 153 1.86 -14.63 6.36
CA ASP A 153 1.40 -13.29 6.72
C ASP A 153 2.35 -12.64 7.75
N MET A 154 2.34 -11.31 7.77
CA MET A 154 2.99 -10.55 8.84
C MET A 154 2.16 -10.65 10.12
N THR A 155 2.87 -10.82 11.24
CA THR A 155 2.27 -10.75 12.57
C THR A 155 1.88 -9.32 12.92
N TRP A 156 1.09 -9.15 13.99
CA TRP A 156 0.73 -7.82 14.49
C TRP A 156 1.97 -6.97 14.80
N ASP A 157 2.93 -7.51 15.54
CA ASP A 157 4.13 -6.80 15.95
C ASP A 157 5.04 -6.46 14.75
N GLU A 158 5.07 -7.31 13.74
CA GLU A 158 5.81 -7.00 12.50
C GLU A 158 5.20 -5.82 11.74
N GLN A 159 3.90 -5.54 11.88
CA GLN A 159 3.31 -4.33 11.27
C GLN A 159 3.87 -3.03 11.84
N ASP A 160 4.45 -3.06 13.06
CA ASP A 160 5.09 -1.88 13.65
C ASP A 160 6.35 -1.45 12.89
N LEU A 161 6.89 -2.31 12.00
CA LEU A 161 7.93 -1.94 11.03
C LEU A 161 7.46 -0.85 10.04
N ILE A 162 6.15 -0.71 9.81
CA ILE A 162 5.57 0.38 9.02
C ILE A 162 5.38 1.60 9.91
N THR A 163 4.65 1.41 11.00
CA THR A 163 4.40 2.43 12.03
C THR A 163 3.98 1.73 13.31
N PRO A 164 4.66 2.00 14.43
CA PRO A 164 4.27 1.50 15.75
C PRO A 164 2.82 1.82 16.10
N TRP A 165 2.10 0.88 16.71
CA TRP A 165 0.67 1.05 16.98
C TRP A 165 0.38 2.16 18.00
N ASP A 166 1.23 2.27 19.00
CA ASP A 166 1.19 3.37 19.97
C ASP A 166 1.25 4.73 19.27
N GLU A 167 2.03 4.85 18.20
CA GLU A 167 2.13 6.08 17.42
C GLU A 167 0.87 6.36 16.59
N VAL A 168 0.20 5.31 16.10
CA VAL A 168 -1.14 5.45 15.47
C VAL A 168 -2.17 5.96 16.47
N MET A 169 -2.14 5.44 17.69
CA MET A 169 -3.12 5.71 18.74
C MET A 169 -2.91 7.04 19.47
N LYS A 170 -1.79 7.75 19.23
CA LYS A 170 -1.61 9.12 19.72
C LYS A 170 -2.73 10.02 19.19
N PRO A 171 -3.16 11.06 19.94
CA PRO A 171 -4.21 11.98 19.49
C PRO A 171 -3.95 12.54 18.07
N ALA A 172 -2.72 12.99 17.79
CA ALA A 172 -2.34 13.48 16.47
C ALA A 172 -2.48 12.43 15.34
N GLY A 173 -2.24 11.16 15.64
CA GLY A 173 -2.41 10.06 14.69
C GLY A 173 -3.89 9.79 14.41
N LEU A 174 -4.70 9.68 15.47
CA LEU A 174 -6.15 9.51 15.35
C LEU A 174 -6.81 10.68 14.61
N ASP A 175 -6.42 11.91 14.92
CA ASP A 175 -6.90 13.13 14.25
C ASP A 175 -6.55 13.12 12.76
N HIS A 176 -5.34 12.66 12.41
CA HIS A 176 -4.94 12.55 11.02
C HIS A 176 -5.78 11.51 10.26
N ILE A 177 -6.00 10.34 10.86
CA ILE A 177 -6.82 9.27 10.28
C ILE A 177 -8.26 9.77 10.11
N ALA A 178 -8.83 10.42 11.12
CA ALA A 178 -10.16 10.99 11.05
C ALA A 178 -10.25 12.06 9.95
N ARG A 179 -9.25 12.95 9.83
CA ARG A 179 -9.20 13.97 8.78
C ARG A 179 -9.21 13.36 7.38
N LEU A 180 -8.43 12.30 7.15
CA LEU A 180 -8.42 11.58 5.87
C LEU A 180 -9.70 10.74 5.66
N GLY A 181 -10.30 10.22 6.73
CA GLY A 181 -11.46 9.34 6.68
C GLY A 181 -12.79 10.06 6.44
N ARG A 182 -13.05 11.16 7.16
CA ARG A 182 -14.35 11.86 7.16
C ARG A 182 -14.93 12.14 5.77
N PRO A 183 -14.18 12.72 4.81
CA PRO A 183 -14.73 12.99 3.48
C PRO A 183 -15.09 11.70 2.73
N MET A 184 -14.32 10.63 2.94
CA MET A 184 -14.50 9.34 2.28
C MET A 184 -15.68 8.58 2.85
N TRP A 185 -15.83 8.58 4.18
CA TRP A 185 -16.97 7.99 4.87
C TRP A 185 -18.26 8.68 4.49
N LYS A 186 -18.29 10.02 4.39
CA LYS A 186 -19.47 10.74 3.91
C LYS A 186 -19.90 10.25 2.52
N ILE A 187 -18.98 10.20 1.57
CA ILE A 187 -19.25 9.72 0.21
C ILE A 187 -19.73 8.26 0.24
N GLN A 188 -19.15 7.42 1.10
CA GLN A 188 -19.54 6.02 1.23
C GLN A 188 -20.94 5.85 1.83
N TYR A 189 -21.25 6.59 2.89
CA TYR A 189 -22.55 6.66 3.53
C TYR A 189 -23.63 7.08 2.54
N ASP A 190 -23.45 8.21 1.85
CA ASP A 190 -24.38 8.69 0.82
C ASP A 190 -24.55 7.64 -0.31
N GLY A 191 -23.48 6.88 -0.59
CA GLY A 191 -23.48 5.75 -1.52
C GLY A 191 -24.30 4.56 -1.09
N LEU A 192 -24.16 4.16 0.18
CA LEU A 192 -24.88 3.05 0.76
C LEU A 192 -26.35 3.40 0.97
N LEU A 193 -26.66 4.60 1.46
CA LEU A 193 -28.03 5.06 1.67
C LEU A 193 -28.83 5.05 0.36
N LYS A 194 -28.25 5.57 -0.73
CA LYS A 194 -28.90 5.51 -2.05
C LYS A 194 -29.16 4.06 -2.49
N PHE A 195 -28.16 3.19 -2.34
CA PHE A 195 -28.27 1.78 -2.72
C PHE A 195 -29.36 1.04 -1.91
N LEU A 196 -29.46 1.33 -0.61
CA LEU A 196 -30.48 0.74 0.27
C LEU A 196 -31.89 1.21 -0.10
N LYS A 197 -32.06 2.51 -0.37
CA LYS A 197 -33.32 3.08 -0.89
C LYS A 197 -33.74 2.42 -2.21
N GLU A 198 -32.81 2.25 -3.15
CA GLU A 198 -33.02 1.53 -4.41
C GLU A 198 -33.39 0.04 -4.22
N LYS A 199 -33.10 -0.54 -3.04
CA LYS A 199 -33.48 -1.91 -2.66
C LYS A 199 -34.76 -1.99 -1.83
N GLY A 200 -35.48 -0.89 -1.66
CA GLY A 200 -36.73 -0.85 -0.91
C GLY A 200 -36.55 -0.89 0.60
N VAL A 201 -35.33 -0.68 1.10
CA VAL A 201 -35.08 -0.54 2.54
C VAL A 201 -35.45 0.89 2.94
N VAL A 202 -36.57 1.04 3.65
CA VAL A 202 -37.02 2.32 4.23
C VAL A 202 -36.24 2.56 5.52
N TYR A 203 -35.55 3.69 5.59
CA TYR A 203 -34.96 4.19 6.82
C TYR A 203 -35.94 5.22 7.38
N ASP A 204 -36.40 5.01 8.62
CA ASP A 204 -37.16 6.01 9.36
C ASP A 204 -36.15 7.02 9.91
N ASP A 205 -36.12 8.25 9.37
CA ASP A 205 -35.27 9.35 9.88
C ASP A 205 -35.91 9.94 11.16
N SER A 206 -36.31 9.07 12.09
CA SER A 206 -36.83 9.42 13.41
C SER A 206 -35.72 9.24 14.43
N ASP A 207 -34.83 10.23 14.54
CA ASP A 207 -34.07 10.63 15.75
C ASP A 207 -33.31 11.94 15.52
#